data_AF-A0A2A5D5T9-F1
#
_entry.id   AF-A0A2A5D5T9-F1
#
_cell.length_a   1.000
_cell.length_b   1.000
_cell.length_c   1.000
_cell.angle_alpha   90.00
_cell.angle_beta   90.00
_cell.angle_gamma   90.00
#
_symmetry.space_group_name_H-M   'P 1'
#
loop_
_entity.id
_entity.type
_entity.pdbx_description
1 polymer ?
#
loop_
_entity_poly.entity_id
_entity_poly.type
_entity_poly.pdbx_seq_one_letter_code
_entity_poly.pdbx_strand_id
1 'polypeptide(L)'
;MNTDIPELHAIKLDDQSMNIEELSMSALTQEINQSKRPNSLLVKMMNALEKKRQKKGLGWSRSWNKYGLNVFRTHTTDEDSRSQYINPVRPYLEAILDTVEEPYASFITSLMDDPKLMVFTFYHNNDSEGNQFEGLTLSFGRKLENDRSKRDRLDIILEDKRENGAVDGKIDRVRIYICPWETYQNKNFHLFELTTLDNEQQESSQKIYTHALDYYTAWKSLDERQWSHWSTRFIDYFGPRSFIPQGSSFT
;
A
#
# COMPACT_ATOMS: atom_id res chain seq x y z
N MET A 1 15.58 -46.46 -8.98
CA MET A 1 15.98 -45.44 -9.97
C MET A 1 16.34 -44.20 -9.20
N ASN A 2 17.63 -43.84 -9.21
CA ASN A 2 18.11 -42.56 -8.68
C ASN A 2 17.61 -41.46 -9.60
N THR A 3 16.81 -40.53 -9.08
CA THR A 3 16.52 -39.27 -9.74
C THR A 3 17.57 -38.28 -9.29
N ASP A 4 18.62 -38.13 -10.11
CA ASP A 4 19.56 -37.03 -10.01
C ASP A 4 18.78 -35.71 -10.16
N ILE A 5 18.65 -34.98 -9.06
CA ILE A 5 18.20 -33.59 -9.08
C ILE A 5 19.41 -32.79 -9.57
N PRO A 6 19.32 -32.07 -10.70
CA PRO A 6 20.43 -31.26 -11.17
C PRO A 6 20.82 -30.26 -10.08
N GLU A 7 22.08 -30.26 -9.66
CA GLU A 7 22.65 -29.19 -8.86
C GLU A 7 22.51 -27.89 -9.65
N LEU A 8 21.50 -27.10 -9.30
CA LEU A 8 21.25 -25.78 -9.86
C LEU A 8 22.31 -24.84 -9.30
N HIS A 9 23.35 -24.58 -10.11
CA HIS A 9 24.36 -23.60 -9.80
C HIS A 9 23.73 -22.21 -9.58
N ALA A 10 23.95 -21.64 -8.41
CA ALA A 10 23.64 -20.24 -8.13
C ALA A 10 24.31 -19.36 -9.19
N ILE A 11 23.56 -18.46 -9.81
CA ILE A 11 24.09 -17.58 -10.86
C ILE A 11 25.22 -16.74 -10.23
N LYS A 12 26.42 -16.68 -10.82
CA LYS A 12 27.44 -15.75 -10.32
C LYS A 12 27.03 -14.34 -10.74
N LEU A 13 26.53 -13.57 -9.78
CA LEU A 13 26.10 -12.18 -9.97
C LEU A 13 27.20 -11.29 -9.42
N ASP A 14 28.05 -10.78 -10.31
CA ASP A 14 28.92 -9.65 -9.97
C ASP A 14 28.20 -8.33 -10.32
N ASP A 15 28.58 -7.25 -9.64
CA ASP A 15 27.93 -5.93 -9.77
C ASP A 15 28.11 -5.26 -11.14
N GLN A 16 28.95 -5.82 -12.03
CA GLN A 16 29.33 -5.24 -13.32
C GLN A 16 28.75 -5.99 -14.53
N SER A 17 28.30 -7.24 -14.38
CA SER A 17 28.00 -8.14 -15.51
C SER A 17 26.52 -8.44 -15.75
N MET A 18 25.60 -7.94 -14.93
CA MET A 18 24.18 -8.28 -15.08
C MET A 18 23.25 -7.07 -15.14
N ASN A 19 22.43 -7.04 -16.20
CA ASN A 19 21.31 -6.12 -16.32
C ASN A 19 20.12 -6.65 -15.50
N ILE A 20 20.05 -6.30 -14.22
CA ILE A 20 19.02 -6.78 -13.26
C ILE A 20 17.60 -6.55 -13.79
N GLU A 21 17.43 -5.49 -14.57
CA GLU A 21 16.19 -5.08 -15.22
C GLU A 21 15.71 -6.10 -16.25
N GLU A 22 16.63 -6.86 -16.87
CA GLU A 22 16.34 -7.89 -17.87
C GLU A 22 15.91 -9.23 -17.24
N LEU A 23 16.25 -9.47 -15.96
CA LEU A 23 15.89 -10.72 -15.29
C LEU A 23 14.38 -10.96 -15.24
N SER A 24 13.97 -12.23 -15.37
CA SER A 24 12.56 -12.60 -15.18
C SER A 24 12.13 -12.42 -13.73
N MET A 25 10.81 -12.33 -13.48
CA MET A 25 10.29 -12.25 -12.10
C MET A 25 10.63 -13.51 -11.28
N SER A 26 10.64 -14.69 -11.90
CA SER A 26 11.01 -15.94 -11.23
C SER A 26 12.47 -15.95 -10.84
N ALA A 27 13.38 -15.51 -11.74
CA ALA A 27 14.80 -15.41 -11.46
C ALA A 27 15.07 -14.40 -10.32
N LEU A 28 14.46 -13.22 -10.38
CA LEU A 28 14.55 -12.24 -9.29
C LEU A 28 14.08 -12.83 -7.98
N THR A 29 12.89 -13.44 -7.95
CA THR A 29 12.32 -14.05 -6.73
C THR A 29 13.23 -15.13 -6.16
N GLN A 30 13.80 -15.99 -7.01
CA GLN A 30 14.72 -17.04 -6.60
C GLN A 30 15.99 -16.48 -5.97
N GLU A 31 16.62 -15.49 -6.61
CA GLU A 31 17.85 -14.86 -6.13
C GLU A 31 17.64 -14.08 -4.82
N ILE A 32 16.54 -13.33 -4.75
CA ILE A 32 16.08 -12.62 -3.56
C ILE A 32 15.90 -13.59 -2.39
N ASN A 33 15.16 -14.69 -2.58
CA ASN A 33 14.87 -15.67 -1.53
C ASN A 33 16.12 -16.35 -0.97
N GLN A 34 17.21 -16.44 -1.73
CA GLN A 34 18.47 -16.99 -1.23
C GLN A 34 19.09 -16.11 -0.14
N SER A 35 18.81 -14.81 -0.11
CA SER A 35 19.34 -13.84 0.88
C SER A 35 20.88 -13.87 1.04
N LYS A 36 21.60 -14.34 0.03
CA LYS A 36 23.07 -14.49 0.02
C LYS A 36 23.80 -13.33 -0.67
N ARG A 37 23.06 -12.41 -1.28
CA ARG A 37 23.62 -11.28 -2.04
C ARG A 37 23.92 -10.09 -1.12
N PRO A 38 24.90 -9.23 -1.48
CA PRO A 38 25.10 -7.97 -0.79
C PRO A 38 23.81 -7.13 -0.74
N ASN A 39 23.61 -6.38 0.35
CA ASN A 39 22.40 -5.58 0.54
C ASN A 39 22.15 -4.61 -0.62
N SER A 40 23.18 -3.98 -1.17
CA SER A 40 23.09 -3.09 -2.34
C SER A 40 22.47 -3.79 -3.55
N LEU A 41 22.82 -5.05 -3.79
CA LEU A 41 22.29 -5.84 -4.89
C LEU A 41 20.86 -6.34 -4.59
N LEU A 42 20.58 -6.73 -3.33
CA LEU A 42 19.23 -7.09 -2.90
C LEU A 42 18.25 -5.92 -3.07
N VAL A 43 18.67 -4.69 -2.75
CA VAL A 43 17.88 -3.47 -3.00
C VAL A 43 17.55 -3.36 -4.48
N LYS A 44 18.56 -3.37 -5.36
CA LYS A 44 18.34 -3.29 -6.82
C LYS A 44 17.39 -4.36 -7.34
N MET A 45 17.60 -5.62 -6.93
CA MET A 45 16.74 -6.74 -7.33
C MET A 45 15.30 -6.59 -6.83
N MET A 46 15.12 -6.18 -5.58
CA MET A 46 13.81 -5.98 -4.98
C MET A 46 13.04 -4.86 -5.65
N ASN A 47 13.69 -3.73 -5.94
CA ASN A 47 13.06 -2.62 -6.67
C ASN A 47 12.75 -3.03 -8.13
N ALA A 48 13.60 -3.81 -8.79
CA ALA A 48 13.30 -4.36 -10.12
C ALA A 48 12.11 -5.34 -10.10
N LEU A 49 12.03 -6.23 -9.11
CA LEU A 49 10.90 -7.14 -8.92
C LEU A 49 9.63 -6.34 -8.66
N GLU A 50 9.70 -5.32 -7.82
CA GLU A 50 8.58 -4.48 -7.45
C GLU A 50 8.04 -3.67 -8.64
N LYS A 51 8.93 -3.14 -9.50
CA LYS A 51 8.56 -2.51 -10.78
C LYS A 51 7.84 -3.49 -11.71
N LYS A 52 8.30 -4.74 -11.80
CA LYS A 52 7.63 -5.79 -12.60
C LYS A 52 6.27 -6.18 -12.01
N ARG A 53 6.16 -6.31 -10.69
CA ARG A 53 4.88 -6.56 -10.00
C ARG A 53 3.89 -5.45 -10.27
N GLN A 54 4.33 -4.19 -10.20
CA GLN A 54 3.50 -3.03 -10.49
C GLN A 54 2.99 -3.04 -11.93
N LYS A 55 3.87 -3.25 -12.92
CA LYS A 55 3.46 -3.31 -14.33
C LYS A 55 2.36 -4.35 -14.57
N LYS A 56 2.34 -5.41 -13.77
CA LYS A 56 1.37 -6.50 -13.83
C LYS A 56 0.25 -6.41 -12.78
N GLY A 57 0.23 -5.41 -11.90
CA GLY A 57 -0.75 -5.31 -10.80
C GLY A 57 -0.67 -6.38 -9.71
N LEU A 58 0.45 -7.10 -9.60
CA LEU A 58 0.50 -8.30 -8.75
C LEU A 58 0.60 -7.99 -7.27
N GLY A 59 -0.26 -8.63 -6.47
CA GLY A 59 -0.38 -8.41 -5.03
C GLY A 59 -0.76 -6.97 -4.68
N TRP A 60 -0.15 -6.44 -3.62
CA TRP A 60 -0.45 -5.11 -3.05
C TRP A 60 0.34 -3.95 -3.68
N SER A 61 0.99 -4.20 -4.82
CA SER A 61 1.84 -3.22 -5.49
C SER A 61 1.00 -2.40 -6.48
N ARG A 62 0.80 -1.10 -6.23
CA ARG A 62 0.14 -0.12 -7.12
C ARG A 62 0.96 1.16 -7.22
N SER A 63 0.84 1.92 -8.31
CA SER A 63 1.66 3.11 -8.57
C SER A 63 1.42 4.24 -7.56
N TRP A 64 0.16 4.46 -7.18
CA TRP A 64 -0.23 5.57 -6.29
C TRP A 64 0.21 5.42 -4.83
N ASN A 65 0.71 4.23 -4.44
CA ASN A 65 1.22 3.97 -3.10
C ASN A 65 2.76 3.93 -3.04
N LYS A 66 3.45 4.51 -4.02
CA LYS A 66 4.91 4.38 -4.16
C LYS A 66 5.63 5.65 -4.59
N TYR A 67 5.15 6.32 -5.64
CA TYR A 67 5.85 7.48 -6.18
C TYR A 67 5.63 8.69 -5.27
N GLY A 68 6.71 9.37 -4.92
CA GLY A 68 6.67 10.51 -3.99
C GLY A 68 6.43 10.12 -2.53
N LEU A 69 6.31 8.82 -2.22
CA LEU A 69 5.93 8.34 -0.90
C LEU A 69 7.12 7.81 -0.11
N ASN A 70 7.13 8.12 1.19
CA ASN A 70 7.94 7.46 2.20
C ASN A 70 6.99 6.84 3.22
N VAL A 71 6.78 5.52 3.11
CA VAL A 71 5.99 4.73 4.05
C VAL A 71 6.90 4.31 5.20
N PHE A 72 6.67 4.92 6.36
CA PHE A 72 7.53 4.74 7.53
C PHE A 72 6.98 3.76 8.55
N ARG A 73 5.68 3.50 8.51
CA ARG A 73 5.04 2.48 9.34
C ARG A 73 3.95 1.79 8.54
N THR A 74 3.78 0.50 8.81
CA THR A 74 2.69 -0.29 8.26
C THR A 74 2.02 -1.07 9.38
N HIS A 75 0.71 -1.26 9.27
CA HIS A 75 -0.04 -2.13 10.16
C HIS A 75 -0.86 -3.14 9.37
N THR A 76 -0.90 -4.39 9.86
CA THR A 76 -1.80 -5.44 9.42
C THR A 76 -2.93 -5.59 10.43
N THR A 77 -4.13 -5.85 9.91
CA THR A 77 -5.30 -6.12 10.74
C THR A 77 -5.51 -7.64 10.77
N ASP A 78 -5.79 -8.19 11.95
CA ASP A 78 -6.24 -9.58 12.06
C ASP A 78 -7.76 -9.65 11.83
N GLU A 79 -8.32 -10.85 11.96
CA GLU A 79 -9.76 -11.06 11.77
C GLU A 79 -10.59 -10.40 12.89
N ASP A 80 -10.10 -10.44 14.13
CA ASP A 80 -10.81 -9.96 15.31
C ASP A 80 -10.89 -8.42 15.35
N SER A 81 -9.86 -7.72 14.87
CA SER A 81 -9.81 -6.26 14.82
C SER A 81 -10.36 -5.67 13.52
N ARG A 82 -10.79 -6.51 12.56
CA ARG A 82 -11.19 -6.04 11.21
C ARG A 82 -12.39 -5.11 11.21
N SER A 83 -13.40 -5.46 11.98
CA SER A 83 -14.63 -4.66 12.11
C SER A 83 -14.32 -3.24 12.58
N GLN A 84 -13.28 -3.07 13.40
CA GLN A 84 -12.91 -1.77 13.93
C GLN A 84 -12.40 -0.81 12.84
N TYR A 85 -11.77 -1.31 11.79
CA TYR A 85 -11.38 -0.50 10.63
C TYR A 85 -12.51 -0.30 9.61
N ILE A 86 -13.37 -1.31 9.46
CA ILE A 86 -14.49 -1.25 8.52
C ILE A 86 -15.57 -0.28 9.00
N ASN A 87 -15.93 -0.33 10.28
CA ASN A 87 -17.05 0.43 10.85
C ASN A 87 -16.98 1.95 10.64
N PRO A 88 -15.84 2.64 10.83
CA PRO A 88 -15.75 4.07 10.55
C PRO A 88 -15.72 4.39 9.05
N VAL A 89 -15.21 3.46 8.23
CA VAL A 89 -15.02 3.67 6.79
C VAL A 89 -16.31 3.39 6.00
N ARG A 90 -17.09 2.40 6.42
CA ARG A 90 -18.28 1.95 5.68
C ARG A 90 -19.32 3.08 5.49
N PRO A 91 -19.73 3.85 6.50
CA PRO A 91 -20.67 4.95 6.31
C PRO A 91 -20.14 6.03 5.33
N TYR A 92 -18.83 6.29 5.38
CA TYR A 92 -18.20 7.23 4.45
C TYR A 92 -18.22 6.71 3.01
N LEU A 93 -17.93 5.42 2.80
CA LEU A 93 -18.03 4.80 1.48
C LEU A 93 -19.48 4.77 0.98
N GLU A 94 -20.44 4.44 1.84
CA GLU A 94 -21.88 4.44 1.51
C GLU A 94 -22.36 5.82 1.05
N ALA A 95 -21.92 6.89 1.72
CA ALA A 95 -22.28 8.27 1.37
C ALA A 95 -21.79 8.70 -0.02
N ILE A 96 -20.72 8.09 -0.55
CA ILE A 96 -20.18 8.43 -1.88
C ILE A 96 -20.67 7.47 -2.97
N LEU A 97 -21.36 6.37 -2.65
CA LEU A 97 -21.76 5.37 -3.66
C LEU A 97 -22.60 5.97 -4.78
N ASP A 98 -23.51 6.90 -4.45
CA ASP A 98 -24.38 7.58 -5.43
C ASP A 98 -23.59 8.46 -6.42
N THR A 99 -22.35 8.81 -6.09
CA THR A 99 -21.46 9.62 -6.94
C THR A 99 -20.51 8.78 -7.79
N VAL A 100 -20.46 7.46 -7.54
CA VAL A 100 -19.56 6.52 -8.19
C VAL A 100 -20.35 5.69 -9.20
N GLU A 101 -19.78 5.43 -10.39
CA GLU A 101 -20.47 4.64 -11.41
C GLU A 101 -20.78 3.21 -10.91
N GLU A 102 -21.94 2.69 -11.29
CA GLU A 102 -22.50 1.40 -10.84
C GLU A 102 -21.51 0.22 -10.75
N PRO A 103 -20.62 -0.04 -11.74
CA PRO A 103 -19.66 -1.13 -11.64
C PRO A 103 -18.71 -0.98 -10.44
N TYR A 104 -18.32 0.25 -10.11
CA TYR A 104 -17.41 0.54 -9.00
C TYR A 104 -18.15 0.60 -7.66
N ALA A 105 -19.38 1.13 -7.64
CA ALA A 105 -20.23 1.11 -6.45
C ALA A 105 -20.54 -0.33 -6.01
N SER A 106 -20.98 -1.17 -6.96
CA SER A 106 -21.22 -2.61 -6.74
C SER A 106 -19.96 -3.33 -6.26
N PHE A 107 -18.80 -2.99 -6.83
CA PHE A 107 -17.51 -3.52 -6.40
C PHE A 107 -17.17 -3.14 -4.96
N ILE A 108 -17.35 -1.87 -4.56
CA ILE A 108 -17.07 -1.41 -3.19
C ILE A 108 -17.90 -2.23 -2.21
N THR A 109 -19.22 -2.32 -2.43
CA THR A 109 -20.12 -3.09 -1.55
C THR A 109 -19.69 -4.55 -1.48
N SER A 110 -19.46 -5.19 -2.63
CA SER A 110 -19.00 -6.58 -2.70
C SER A 110 -17.68 -6.83 -1.98
N LEU A 111 -16.73 -5.88 -2.06
CA LEU A 111 -15.44 -5.99 -1.40
C LEU A 111 -15.58 -5.84 0.11
N MET A 112 -16.32 -4.83 0.57
CA MET A 112 -16.46 -4.54 1.99
C MET A 112 -17.24 -5.62 2.74
N ASP A 113 -18.07 -6.38 2.04
CA ASP A 113 -18.84 -7.51 2.59
C ASP A 113 -18.08 -8.86 2.52
N ASP A 114 -16.85 -8.87 2.00
CA ASP A 114 -16.07 -10.09 1.84
C ASP A 114 -15.57 -10.62 3.22
N PRO A 115 -15.91 -11.86 3.61
CA PRO A 115 -15.47 -12.42 4.90
C PRO A 115 -13.96 -12.69 4.96
N LYS A 116 -13.24 -12.63 3.84
CA LYS A 116 -11.79 -12.77 3.73
C LYS A 116 -11.11 -11.43 3.40
N LEU A 117 -11.81 -10.31 3.62
CA LEU A 117 -11.26 -8.97 3.42
C LEU A 117 -9.97 -8.80 4.22
N MET A 118 -8.91 -8.35 3.55
CA MET A 118 -7.65 -7.99 4.16
C MET A 118 -7.60 -6.47 4.30
N VAL A 119 -7.09 -6.00 5.44
CA VAL A 119 -6.96 -4.57 5.74
C VAL A 119 -5.52 -4.26 6.16
N PHE A 120 -4.92 -3.30 5.47
CA PHE A 120 -3.57 -2.79 5.75
C PHE A 120 -3.60 -1.28 5.88
N THR A 121 -2.78 -0.75 6.78
CA THR A 121 -2.57 0.70 6.92
C THR A 121 -1.13 1.04 6.59
N PHE A 122 -0.93 2.08 5.78
CA PHE A 122 0.39 2.58 5.40
C PHE A 122 0.53 4.05 5.80
N TYR A 123 1.28 4.32 6.85
CA TYR A 123 1.54 5.69 7.32
C TYR A 123 2.72 6.27 6.55
N HIS A 124 2.53 7.46 6.00
CA HIS A 124 3.45 7.99 5.01
C HIS A 124 3.65 9.50 5.06
N ASN A 125 4.80 9.92 4.55
CA ASN A 125 4.99 11.25 3.99
C ASN A 125 4.80 11.15 2.47
N ASN A 126 4.17 12.15 1.85
CA ASN A 126 4.03 12.24 0.40
C ASN A 126 4.56 13.58 -0.11
N ASP A 127 5.32 13.55 -1.19
CA ASP A 127 5.75 14.72 -1.96
C ASP A 127 5.26 14.52 -3.40
N SER A 128 4.21 15.27 -3.77
CA SER A 128 3.54 15.15 -5.05
C SER A 128 3.14 16.52 -5.57
N GLU A 129 3.50 16.82 -6.83
CA GLU A 129 3.05 18.04 -7.53
C GLU A 129 3.43 19.34 -6.79
N GLY A 130 4.58 19.34 -6.10
CA GLY A 130 5.06 20.50 -5.33
C GLY A 130 4.35 20.70 -3.99
N ASN A 131 3.42 19.83 -3.63
CA ASN A 131 2.78 19.79 -2.32
C ASN A 131 3.33 18.65 -1.48
N GLN A 132 3.38 18.88 -0.17
CA GLN A 132 3.90 17.93 0.80
C GLN A 132 2.81 17.58 1.79
N PHE A 133 2.69 16.31 2.13
CA PHE A 133 1.64 15.80 3.02
C PHE A 133 2.22 14.83 4.03
N GLU A 134 1.59 14.78 5.19
CA GLU A 134 1.62 13.65 6.11
C GLU A 134 0.27 12.93 6.03
N GLY A 135 0.26 11.62 6.03
CA GLY A 135 -1.01 10.91 5.88
C GLY A 135 -0.92 9.42 6.10
N LEU A 136 -2.02 8.77 5.76
CA LEU A 136 -2.13 7.32 5.80
C LEU A 136 -2.95 6.81 4.61
N THR A 137 -2.66 5.58 4.22
CA THR A 137 -3.49 4.82 3.27
C THR A 137 -4.14 3.67 4.02
N LEU A 138 -5.47 3.68 4.10
CA LEU A 138 -6.26 2.51 4.46
C LEU A 138 -6.50 1.69 3.21
N SER A 139 -6.08 0.43 3.26
CA SER A 139 -6.06 -0.42 2.09
C SER A 139 -6.83 -1.70 2.32
N PHE A 140 -7.90 -1.86 1.55
CA PHE A 140 -8.83 -2.98 1.59
C PHE A 140 -8.61 -3.84 0.36
N GLY A 141 -8.65 -5.15 0.50
CA GLY A 141 -8.58 -6.02 -0.66
C GLY A 141 -8.81 -7.49 -0.38
N ARG A 142 -9.09 -8.25 -1.43
CA ARG A 142 -9.35 -9.69 -1.35
C ARG A 142 -8.54 -10.46 -2.39
N LYS A 143 -8.33 -11.75 -2.10
CA LYS A 143 -7.68 -12.68 -3.05
C LYS A 143 -8.72 -13.15 -4.05
N LEU A 144 -8.40 -13.10 -5.35
CA LEU A 144 -9.25 -13.79 -6.32
C LEU A 144 -9.18 -15.30 -6.11
N GLU A 145 -10.34 -15.97 -6.18
CA GLU A 145 -10.45 -17.40 -5.92
C GLU A 145 -9.65 -18.23 -6.93
N ASN A 146 -9.75 -17.87 -8.22
CA ASN A 146 -9.09 -18.59 -9.31
C ASN A 146 -7.59 -18.33 -9.41
N ASP A 147 -7.08 -17.27 -8.79
CA ASP A 147 -5.67 -16.91 -8.86
C ASP A 147 -5.26 -16.07 -7.65
N ARG A 148 -4.65 -16.76 -6.69
CA ARG A 148 -4.19 -16.17 -5.44
C ARG A 148 -2.98 -15.26 -5.61
N SER A 149 -2.50 -14.93 -6.82
CA SER A 149 -1.54 -13.83 -7.02
C SER A 149 -2.22 -12.47 -7.31
N LYS A 150 -3.50 -12.49 -7.69
CA LYS A 150 -4.29 -11.33 -8.13
C LYS A 150 -5.22 -10.81 -7.05
N ARG A 151 -5.40 -9.49 -6.99
CA ARG A 151 -6.15 -8.82 -5.92
C ARG A 151 -7.08 -7.75 -6.45
N ASP A 152 -8.31 -7.83 -5.98
CA ASP A 152 -9.22 -6.69 -5.90
C ASP A 152 -8.75 -5.77 -4.78
N ARG A 153 -8.85 -4.47 -5.00
CA ARG A 153 -8.34 -3.48 -4.06
C ARG A 153 -9.16 -2.19 -4.05
N LEU A 154 -9.30 -1.62 -2.86
CA LEU A 154 -9.78 -0.28 -2.60
C LEU A 154 -8.77 0.41 -1.67
N ASP A 155 -8.26 1.57 -2.04
CA ASP A 155 -7.38 2.38 -1.19
C ASP A 155 -8.04 3.71 -0.88
N ILE A 156 -8.09 4.08 0.40
CA ILE A 156 -8.50 5.39 0.88
C ILE A 156 -7.26 6.07 1.44
N ILE A 157 -6.88 7.19 0.86
CA ILE A 157 -5.73 7.99 1.27
C ILE A 157 -6.26 9.26 1.92
N LEU A 158 -5.81 9.50 3.15
CA LEU A 158 -6.17 10.66 3.97
C LEU A 158 -4.88 11.43 4.28
N GLU A 159 -4.83 12.68 3.87
CA GLU A 159 -3.61 13.50 3.90
C GLU A 159 -3.88 14.88 4.49
N ASP A 160 -2.98 15.26 5.41
CA ASP A 160 -2.85 16.57 6.04
C ASP A 160 -1.69 17.30 5.35
N LYS A 161 -1.96 18.50 4.86
CA LYS A 161 -1.03 19.28 4.07
C LYS A 161 0.02 19.91 4.98
N ARG A 162 1.27 19.66 4.63
CA ARG A 162 2.41 20.30 5.27
C ARG A 162 2.62 21.70 4.71
N GLU A 163 2.49 22.70 5.55
CA GLU A 163 2.82 24.09 5.24
C GLU A 163 3.95 24.58 6.14
N ASN A 164 5.03 25.09 5.53
CA ASN A 164 6.20 25.62 6.24
C ASN A 164 6.81 24.64 7.26
N GLY A 165 6.77 23.34 6.97
CA GLY A 165 7.32 22.30 7.85
C GLY A 165 6.39 21.85 8.98
N ALA A 166 5.18 22.39 9.08
CA ALA A 166 4.17 22.02 10.07
C ALA A 166 2.92 21.41 9.42
N VAL A 167 2.20 20.62 10.19
CA VAL A 167 0.87 20.07 9.89
C VAL A 167 -0.07 20.44 11.04
N ASP A 168 -1.38 20.52 10.80
CA ASP A 168 -2.35 21.01 11.79
C ASP A 168 -3.33 19.94 12.31
N GLY A 169 -3.17 18.70 11.84
CA GLY A 169 -3.99 17.55 12.17
C GLY A 169 -5.29 17.45 11.37
N LYS A 170 -5.54 18.34 10.39
CA LYS A 170 -6.75 18.33 9.58
C LYS A 170 -6.51 17.67 8.23
N ILE A 171 -7.51 16.94 7.75
CA ILE A 171 -7.47 16.38 6.40
C ILE A 171 -7.69 17.48 5.37
N ASP A 172 -6.73 17.66 4.46
CA ASP A 172 -6.83 18.58 3.32
C ASP A 172 -7.17 17.83 2.03
N ARG A 173 -6.83 16.54 1.96
CA ARG A 173 -7.00 15.74 0.74
C ARG A 173 -7.45 14.33 1.05
N VAL A 174 -8.46 13.89 0.30
CA VAL A 174 -8.90 12.49 0.27
C VAL A 174 -8.82 11.95 -1.14
N ARG A 175 -8.19 10.79 -1.30
CA ARG A 175 -8.14 10.06 -2.58
C ARG A 175 -8.62 8.63 -2.39
N ILE A 176 -9.53 8.18 -3.23
CA ILE A 176 -10.10 6.84 -3.20
C ILE A 176 -9.81 6.17 -4.54
N TYR A 177 -8.98 5.13 -4.50
CA TYR A 177 -8.66 4.32 -5.67
C TYR A 177 -9.47 3.03 -5.63
N ILE A 178 -10.40 2.90 -6.56
CA ILE A 178 -11.24 1.71 -6.73
C ILE A 178 -10.65 0.87 -7.86
N CYS A 179 -10.18 -0.33 -7.52
CA CYS A 179 -9.37 -1.15 -8.41
C CYS A 179 -9.84 -2.61 -8.38
N PRO A 180 -10.97 -2.93 -9.05
CA PRO A 180 -11.29 -4.30 -9.41
C PRO A 180 -10.14 -4.90 -10.23
N TRP A 181 -9.78 -6.14 -9.97
CA TRP A 181 -8.68 -6.77 -10.71
C TRP A 181 -8.96 -6.88 -12.21
N GLU A 182 -10.20 -7.22 -12.56
CA GLU A 182 -10.63 -7.43 -13.95
C GLU A 182 -10.43 -6.18 -14.82
N THR A 183 -10.61 -4.99 -14.26
CA THR A 183 -10.36 -3.72 -14.96
C THR A 183 -8.88 -3.35 -14.93
N TYR A 184 -8.16 -3.67 -13.85
CA TYR A 184 -6.76 -3.29 -13.68
C TYR A 184 -5.80 -3.94 -14.68
N GLN A 185 -6.15 -5.07 -15.31
CA GLN A 185 -5.32 -5.66 -16.37
C GLN A 185 -5.03 -4.67 -17.51
N ASN A 186 -5.94 -3.72 -17.73
CA ASN A 186 -5.80 -2.63 -18.70
C ASN A 186 -5.22 -1.35 -18.08
N LYS A 187 -4.75 -1.41 -16.84
CA LYS A 187 -4.41 -0.26 -15.97
C LYS A 187 -5.60 0.68 -15.73
N ASN A 188 -6.81 0.18 -15.89
CA ASN A 188 -8.03 0.94 -15.62
C ASN A 188 -8.38 0.80 -14.14
N PHE A 189 -8.37 1.93 -13.44
CA PHE A 189 -8.86 2.10 -12.08
C PHE A 189 -9.72 3.37 -12.05
N HIS A 190 -10.64 3.44 -11.10
CA HIS A 190 -11.40 4.65 -10.85
C HIS A 190 -10.73 5.40 -9.70
N LEU A 191 -10.40 6.67 -9.94
CA LEU A 191 -9.94 7.59 -8.91
C LEU A 191 -11.07 8.56 -8.61
N PHE A 192 -11.54 8.51 -7.37
CA PHE A 192 -12.39 9.53 -6.79
C PHE A 192 -11.52 10.39 -5.87
N GLU A 193 -11.30 11.65 -6.24
CA GLU A 193 -10.43 12.57 -5.52
C GLU A 193 -11.19 13.79 -5.05
N LEU A 194 -11.04 14.11 -3.77
CA LEU A 194 -11.59 15.30 -3.11
C LEU A 194 -10.43 16.14 -2.58
N THR A 195 -10.23 17.30 -3.18
CA THR A 195 -9.26 18.33 -2.76
C THR A 195 -9.93 19.55 -2.14
N THR A 196 -11.27 19.61 -2.19
CA THR A 196 -12.08 20.59 -1.49
C THR A 196 -13.19 19.82 -0.83
N LEU A 197 -13.13 19.72 0.49
CA LEU A 197 -14.07 18.98 1.31
C LEU A 197 -15.13 19.95 1.82
N ASP A 198 -16.40 19.60 1.66
CA ASP A 198 -17.45 20.29 2.42
C ASP A 198 -17.39 19.91 3.91
N ASN A 199 -18.18 20.56 4.75
CA ASN A 199 -18.15 20.34 6.20
C ASN A 199 -18.47 18.88 6.58
N GLU A 200 -19.36 18.20 5.86
CA GLU A 200 -19.78 16.84 6.16
C GLU A 200 -18.70 15.82 5.76
N GLN A 201 -18.11 16.01 4.58
CA GLN A 201 -16.98 15.24 4.08
C GLN A 201 -15.74 15.44 4.97
N GLN A 202 -15.48 16.67 5.41
CA GLN A 202 -14.40 16.99 6.34
C GLN A 202 -14.61 16.25 7.66
N GLU A 203 -15.79 16.34 8.26
CA GLU A 203 -16.07 15.68 9.54
C GLU A 203 -15.95 14.15 9.43
N SER A 204 -16.48 13.57 8.34
CA SER A 204 -16.47 12.12 8.13
C SER A 204 -15.07 11.58 7.86
N SER A 205 -14.29 12.26 7.01
CA SER A 205 -12.89 11.89 6.75
C SER A 205 -12.00 12.08 7.98
N GLN A 206 -12.23 13.14 8.76
CA GLN A 206 -11.52 13.37 10.01
C GLN A 206 -11.79 12.27 11.03
N LYS A 207 -13.04 11.77 11.15
CA LYS A 207 -13.37 10.63 12.03
C LYS A 207 -12.56 9.39 11.68
N ILE A 208 -12.43 9.07 10.38
CA ILE A 208 -11.62 7.94 9.92
C ILE A 208 -10.15 8.17 10.26
N TYR A 209 -9.62 9.37 10.00
CA TYR A 209 -8.23 9.71 10.27
C TYR A 209 -7.88 9.60 11.76
N THR A 210 -8.70 10.20 12.63
CA THR A 210 -8.54 10.12 14.09
C THR A 210 -8.60 8.67 14.56
N HIS A 211 -9.52 7.86 14.04
CA HIS A 211 -9.60 6.45 14.41
C HIS A 211 -8.35 5.66 14.00
N ALA A 212 -7.81 5.91 12.81
CA ALA A 212 -6.59 5.27 12.34
C ALA A 212 -5.33 5.75 13.12
N LEU A 213 -5.37 6.98 13.65
CA LEU A 213 -4.33 7.51 14.54
C LEU A 213 -4.35 6.84 15.92
N ASP A 214 -5.53 6.53 16.48
CA ASP A 214 -5.64 5.79 17.75
C ASP A 214 -4.92 4.43 17.64
N TYR A 215 -5.11 3.71 16.54
CA TYR A 215 -4.38 2.47 16.29
C TYR A 215 -2.91 2.67 16.02
N TYR A 216 -2.54 3.75 15.31
CA TYR A 216 -1.14 4.07 15.13
C TYR A 216 -0.44 4.14 16.50
N THR A 217 -0.99 4.96 17.40
CA THR A 217 -0.45 5.16 18.74
C THR A 217 -0.45 3.87 19.56
N ALA A 218 -1.51 3.07 19.48
CA ALA A 218 -1.60 1.80 20.20
C ALA A 218 -0.61 0.73 19.69
N TRP A 219 -0.32 0.72 18.38
CA TRP A 219 0.41 -0.38 17.72
C TRP A 219 1.79 0.01 17.19
N LYS A 220 2.23 1.27 17.34
CA LYS A 220 3.55 1.73 16.85
C LYS A 220 4.73 1.01 17.50
N SER A 221 4.53 0.35 18.64
CA SER A 221 5.54 -0.47 19.31
C SER A 221 5.32 -1.99 19.17
N LEU A 222 4.30 -2.42 18.43
CA LEU A 222 3.95 -3.83 18.26
C LEU A 222 4.48 -4.33 16.91
N ASP A 223 5.53 -5.14 16.93
CA ASP A 223 6.20 -5.65 15.72
C ASP A 223 5.36 -6.70 14.98
N GLU A 224 4.53 -7.46 15.70
CA GLU A 224 3.60 -8.45 15.15
C GLU A 224 2.49 -7.81 14.30
N ARG A 225 2.18 -6.53 14.57
CA ARG A 225 1.26 -5.72 13.77
C ARG A 225 1.94 -5.13 12.54
N GLN A 226 3.27 -5.07 12.51
CA GLN A 226 3.95 -4.52 11.37
C GLN A 226 3.76 -5.43 10.15
N TRP A 227 3.44 -4.85 8.99
CA TRP A 227 3.44 -5.61 7.76
C TRP A 227 4.89 -5.95 7.40
N SER A 228 5.38 -7.04 7.98
CA SER A 228 6.76 -7.50 7.94
C SER A 228 6.93 -8.52 6.83
N HIS A 229 6.75 -8.08 5.57
CA HIS A 229 7.41 -8.83 4.50
C HIS A 229 8.90 -8.50 4.60
N TRP A 230 9.76 -9.50 4.85
CA TRP A 230 11.21 -9.32 5.04
C TRP A 230 11.90 -8.46 3.96
N SER A 231 11.27 -8.35 2.80
CA SER A 231 11.74 -7.57 1.67
C SER A 231 11.40 -6.08 1.71
N THR A 232 10.56 -5.60 2.63
CA THR A 232 10.17 -4.18 2.71
C THR A 232 11.38 -3.28 2.91
N ARG A 233 12.36 -3.72 3.72
CA ARG A 233 13.64 -3.00 3.95
C ARG A 233 14.51 -2.80 2.70
N PHE A 234 14.16 -3.44 1.58
CA PHE A 234 14.90 -3.38 0.32
C PHE A 234 14.13 -2.65 -0.79
N ILE A 235 12.98 -2.07 -0.46
CA ILE A 235 12.11 -1.34 -1.39
C ILE A 235 12.18 0.14 -1.05
N ASP A 236 12.47 0.99 -2.04
CA ASP A 236 12.91 2.38 -1.80
C ASP A 236 11.89 3.25 -1.06
N TYR A 237 10.59 3.00 -1.25
CA TYR A 237 9.52 3.79 -0.62
C TYR A 237 9.19 3.35 0.81
N PHE A 238 9.82 2.27 1.32
CA PHE A 238 9.72 1.86 2.71
C PHE A 238 10.98 2.27 3.47
N GLY A 239 10.81 2.92 4.61
CA GLY A 239 11.97 3.27 5.44
C GLY A 239 11.68 4.33 6.47
N PRO A 240 12.65 4.66 7.34
CA PRO A 240 12.48 5.69 8.34
C PRO A 240 12.14 7.03 7.67
N ARG A 241 11.46 7.88 8.44
CA ARG A 241 11.14 9.24 8.02
C ARG A 241 12.44 10.01 7.83
N SER A 242 12.61 10.62 6.66
CA SER A 242 13.66 11.63 6.45
C SER A 242 13.35 12.94 7.17
N PHE A 243 12.06 13.18 7.46
CA PHE A 243 11.56 14.39 8.10
C PHE A 243 10.26 14.11 8.88
N ILE A 244 10.13 14.73 10.05
CA ILE A 244 8.94 14.70 10.91
C ILE A 244 8.43 16.15 11.03
N PRO A 245 7.21 16.48 10.57
CA PRO A 245 6.67 17.82 10.66
C PRO A 245 6.39 18.22 12.09
N GLN A 246 6.45 19.53 12.36
CA GLN A 246 5.91 20.06 13.60
C GLN A 246 4.40 19.81 13.63
N GLY A 247 3.88 19.34 14.77
CA GLY A 247 2.47 18.97 14.91
C GLY A 247 2.11 17.59 14.33
N SER A 248 3.11 16.80 13.91
CA SER A 248 2.90 15.46 13.35
C SER A 248 1.94 14.62 14.20
N SER A 249 0.94 14.04 13.55
CA SER A 249 0.04 13.05 14.14
C SER A 249 0.78 11.75 14.45
N PHE A 250 1.84 11.43 13.70
CA PHE A 250 2.54 10.14 13.77
C PHE A 250 3.91 10.23 14.47
N THR A 251 3.88 10.47 15.77
CA THR A 251 5.05 10.46 16.68
C THR A 251 5.15 9.18 17.50
#